data_AF-A0A930PLI4-F1
#
_entry.id   AF-A0A930PLI4-F1
#
_cell.length_a   1.000
_cell.length_b   1.000
_cell.length_c   1.000
_cell.angle_alpha   90.00
_cell.angle_beta   90.00
_cell.angle_gamma   90.00
#
_symmetry.space_group_name_H-M   'P 1'
#
loop_
_entity.id
_entity.type
_entity.pdbx_description
1 polymer ?
#
loop_
_entity_poly.entity_id
_entity_poly.type
_entity_poly.pdbx_seq_one_letter_code
_entity_poly.pdbx_strand_id
1 'polypeptide(L)'
;MTLRTFFKNLFAPNSEAKSLPAPLELRLLEHYETWQKNRKEERWAAQKEQAERREYYRILLSDEGENGFAAQQRLFDQVIAQSTCLRAATVEDYNEWLSDWLQTGKSITSYSANPFSAWQVHYVQDPDTWVSLSHDSRYGTSFPEGSRYVFIIPKQYDCQDYLSAFCVENNVVYGWSNNEPGFYRNGYPYDRDDLYVPAFSDTVDQQMCQRAQSALDHCVEGECPEMDALDLRVFQEKDAYMREQREVLARHKAQRATDDLERAQRKMLAEQEEQLEEQTLSDTDRARPATRDEYDRWLEAWVKAGNDVAYYSDSNFNEQDPDYFYVIDPDADFKISDKSVRRFIIPEEYDCRDYIYTFCAAPRTVVYGWADNKPVWHTQYMHNSADKYPGGYADTVDARLRQQARLKYRQGE
;
A
#
# COMPACT_ATOMS: atom_id res chain seq x y z
N MET A 1 58.39 -18.59 17.67
CA MET A 1 58.10 -19.61 16.64
C MET A 1 56.65 -20.07 16.84
N THR A 2 55.74 -19.88 15.89
CA THR A 2 54.31 -20.23 16.05
C THR A 2 54.08 -21.73 15.82
N LEU A 3 53.06 -22.34 16.47
CA LEU A 3 52.68 -23.76 16.32
C LEU A 3 52.54 -24.19 14.84
N ARG A 4 52.04 -23.29 13.99
CA ARG A 4 51.92 -23.51 12.54
C ARG A 4 53.26 -23.63 11.81
N THR A 5 54.30 -22.98 12.30
CA THR A 5 55.67 -23.03 11.76
C THR A 5 56.38 -24.33 12.16
N PHE A 6 56.08 -24.84 13.36
CA PHE A 6 56.62 -26.11 13.85
C PHE A 6 56.13 -27.31 13.02
N PHE A 7 54.83 -27.37 12.71
CA PHE A 7 54.26 -28.45 11.89
C PHE A 7 54.67 -28.40 10.40
N LYS A 8 54.90 -27.20 9.83
CA LYS A 8 55.39 -27.08 8.44
C LYS A 8 56.81 -27.64 8.27
N ASN A 9 57.65 -27.53 9.30
CA ASN A 9 59.02 -28.06 9.25
C ASN A 9 59.09 -29.57 9.50
N LEU A 10 58.11 -30.15 10.20
CA LEU A 10 58.06 -31.59 10.48
C LEU A 10 57.68 -32.46 9.27
N PHE A 11 57.02 -31.86 8.26
CA PHE A 11 56.54 -32.55 7.06
C PHE A 11 57.10 -31.97 5.75
N ALA A 12 58.17 -31.17 5.82
CA ALA A 12 58.88 -30.69 4.63
C ALA A 12 59.76 -31.81 4.03
N PRO A 13 59.83 -31.99 2.70
CA PRO A 13 60.25 -33.27 2.12
C PRO A 13 61.73 -33.62 2.18
N ASN A 14 62.60 -32.83 2.82
CA ASN A 14 64.06 -33.04 2.74
C ASN A 14 64.81 -32.58 4.01
N SER A 15 64.48 -33.11 5.17
CA SER A 15 65.41 -33.08 6.31
C SER A 15 65.28 -34.35 7.15
N GLU A 16 66.40 -35.06 7.29
CA GLU A 16 66.56 -36.30 8.06
C GLU A 16 65.94 -36.19 9.47
N ALA A 17 64.73 -36.74 9.61
CA ALA A 17 63.99 -36.71 10.86
C ALA A 17 64.56 -37.77 11.82
N LYS A 18 65.26 -37.31 12.86
CA LYS A 18 65.50 -38.10 14.07
C LYS A 18 64.14 -38.46 14.68
N SER A 19 63.89 -39.77 14.85
CA SER A 19 62.72 -40.32 15.56
C SER A 19 62.57 -39.64 16.93
N LEU A 20 61.45 -38.95 17.15
CA LEU A 20 61.07 -38.53 18.49
C LEU A 20 60.61 -39.76 19.28
N PRO A 21 60.76 -39.77 20.62
CA PRO A 21 60.36 -40.91 21.43
C PRO A 21 58.84 -41.14 21.33
N ALA A 22 58.45 -42.39 21.04
CA ALA A 22 57.07 -42.86 20.87
C ALA A 22 56.01 -42.39 21.91
N PRO A 23 56.34 -42.05 23.19
CA PRO A 23 55.33 -41.59 24.14
C PRO A 23 54.74 -40.20 23.83
N LEU A 24 55.46 -39.35 23.08
CA LEU A 24 55.07 -37.96 22.86
C LEU A 24 54.10 -37.80 21.67
N GLU A 25 54.24 -38.67 20.66
CA GLU A 25 53.33 -38.73 19.50
C GLU A 25 51.93 -39.21 19.91
N LEU A 26 51.84 -40.22 20.79
CA LEU A 26 50.56 -40.73 21.32
C LEU A 26 49.78 -39.66 22.10
N ARG A 27 50.46 -38.90 22.97
CA ARG A 27 49.82 -37.80 23.73
C ARG A 27 49.34 -36.65 22.85
N LEU A 28 50.06 -36.34 21.77
CA LEU A 28 49.64 -35.30 20.82
C LEU A 28 48.44 -35.75 19.99
N LEU A 29 48.37 -37.05 19.64
CA LEU A 29 47.21 -37.63 18.95
C LEU A 29 45.97 -37.62 19.84
N GLU A 30 46.09 -38.08 21.09
CA GLU A 30 44.99 -38.05 22.08
C GLU A 30 44.49 -36.62 22.33
N HIS A 31 45.40 -35.64 22.44
CA HIS A 31 45.03 -34.24 22.62
C HIS A 31 44.32 -33.66 21.40
N TYR A 32 44.75 -34.02 20.18
CA TYR A 32 44.10 -33.59 18.94
C TYR A 32 42.71 -34.22 18.76
N GLU A 33 42.55 -35.50 19.09
CA GLU A 33 41.25 -36.19 19.05
C GLU A 33 40.27 -35.63 20.09
N THR A 34 40.76 -35.34 21.31
CA THR A 34 39.97 -34.71 22.36
C THR A 34 39.57 -33.28 21.97
N TRP A 35 40.48 -32.52 21.36
CA TRP A 35 40.19 -31.20 20.83
C TRP A 35 39.15 -31.23 19.69
N GLN A 36 39.26 -32.19 18.76
CA GLN A 36 38.25 -32.36 17.70
C GLN A 36 36.88 -32.75 18.26
N LYS A 37 36.84 -33.60 19.30
CA LYS A 37 35.61 -34.01 19.97
C LYS A 37 34.94 -32.84 20.69
N ASN A 38 35.70 -32.08 21.49
CA ASN A 38 35.20 -30.90 22.18
C ASN A 38 34.69 -29.84 21.18
N ARG A 39 35.38 -29.66 20.05
CA ARG A 39 34.93 -28.71 19.02
C ARG A 39 33.68 -29.17 18.27
N LYS A 40 33.43 -30.49 18.17
CA LYS A 40 32.16 -31.04 17.67
C LYS A 40 31.04 -30.88 18.70
N GLU A 41 31.32 -31.08 19.98
CA GLU A 41 30.36 -30.91 21.07
C GLU A 41 29.99 -29.44 21.30
N GLU A 42 30.93 -28.49 21.22
CA GLU A 42 30.65 -27.05 21.24
C GLU A 42 29.82 -26.60 20.04
N ARG A 43 30.12 -27.11 18.84
CA ARG A 43 29.29 -26.85 17.65
C ARG A 43 27.89 -27.47 17.77
N TRP A 44 27.78 -28.64 18.39
CA TRP A 44 26.50 -29.32 18.62
C TRP A 44 25.67 -28.61 19.70
N ALA A 45 26.30 -28.16 20.79
CA ALA A 45 25.66 -27.37 21.84
C ALA A 45 25.18 -26.01 21.30
N ALA A 46 26.02 -25.31 20.51
CA ALA A 46 25.63 -24.09 19.83
C ALA A 46 24.48 -24.33 18.84
N GLN A 47 24.50 -25.44 18.08
CA GLN A 47 23.39 -25.82 17.19
C GLN A 47 22.11 -26.18 17.96
N LYS A 48 22.21 -26.79 19.14
CA LYS A 48 21.07 -27.17 19.97
C LYS A 48 20.42 -25.95 20.64
N GLU A 49 21.22 -25.05 21.21
CA GLU A 49 20.74 -23.76 21.74
C GLU A 49 20.10 -22.92 20.62
N GLN A 50 20.68 -22.95 19.42
CA GLN A 50 20.14 -22.32 18.22
C GLN A 50 18.83 -22.97 17.74
N ALA A 51 18.66 -24.29 17.91
CA ALA A 51 17.42 -25.00 17.58
C ALA A 51 16.30 -24.73 18.60
N GLU A 52 16.63 -24.64 19.89
CA GLU A 52 15.68 -24.29 20.96
C GLU A 52 15.21 -22.83 20.83
N ARG A 53 16.10 -21.89 20.47
CA ARG A 53 15.73 -20.51 20.11
C ARG A 53 14.83 -20.44 18.87
N ARG A 54 15.13 -21.22 17.82
CA ARG A 54 14.28 -21.33 16.61
C ARG A 54 12.85 -21.77 16.95
N GLU A 55 12.72 -22.75 17.84
CA GLU A 55 11.42 -23.27 18.26
C GLU A 55 10.63 -22.25 19.10
N TYR A 56 11.30 -21.53 19.99
CA TYR A 56 10.71 -20.45 20.78
C TYR A 56 10.13 -19.33 19.88
N TYR A 57 10.88 -18.89 18.86
CA TYR A 57 10.42 -17.85 17.94
C TYR A 57 9.36 -18.35 16.94
N ARG A 58 9.43 -19.63 16.51
CA ARG A 58 8.40 -20.25 15.66
C ARG A 58 7.03 -20.26 16.34
N ILE A 59 6.99 -20.64 17.62
CA ILE A 59 5.76 -20.66 18.43
C ILE A 59 5.21 -19.23 18.64
N LEU A 60 6.08 -18.23 18.75
CA LEU A 60 5.70 -16.81 18.90
C LEU A 60 5.15 -16.18 17.62
N LEU A 61 5.54 -16.70 16.44
CA LEU A 61 5.18 -16.18 15.11
C LEU A 61 4.04 -16.96 14.43
N SER A 62 3.64 -18.12 14.95
CA SER A 62 2.60 -18.98 14.36
C SER A 62 1.15 -18.60 14.70
N ASP A 63 0.92 -17.53 15.47
CA ASP A 63 -0.42 -17.01 15.76
C ASP A 63 -0.81 -15.95 14.70
N GLU A 64 -1.02 -16.44 13.46
CA GLU A 64 -1.47 -15.65 12.31
C GLU A 64 -2.93 -15.21 12.47
N GLY A 65 -3.13 -14.09 13.16
CA GLY A 65 -4.30 -13.22 13.04
C GLY A 65 -3.87 -11.78 12.74
N GLU A 66 -4.83 -10.84 12.60
CA GLU A 66 -4.66 -9.39 12.30
C GLU A 66 -3.64 -8.63 13.20
N ASN A 67 -3.00 -9.29 14.17
CA ASN A 67 -2.00 -8.78 15.10
C ASN A 67 -0.54 -9.15 14.76
N GLY A 68 -0.26 -9.94 13.71
CA GLY A 68 1.09 -10.43 13.38
C GLY A 68 2.12 -9.33 13.12
N PHE A 69 1.77 -8.33 12.30
CA PHE A 69 2.64 -7.19 12.00
C PHE A 69 2.92 -6.32 13.25
N ALA A 70 1.87 -6.01 14.01
CA ALA A 70 1.99 -5.25 15.25
C ALA A 70 2.82 -6.00 16.32
N ALA A 71 2.72 -7.32 16.38
CA ALA A 71 3.54 -8.14 17.27
C ALA A 71 5.02 -8.18 16.84
N GLN A 72 5.28 -8.31 15.53
CA GLN A 72 6.64 -8.21 14.96
C GLN A 72 7.26 -6.84 15.24
N GLN A 73 6.50 -5.76 15.05
CA GLN A 73 6.96 -4.41 15.34
C GLN A 73 7.26 -4.21 16.83
N ARG A 74 6.38 -4.67 17.74
CA ARG A 74 6.63 -4.61 19.20
C ARG A 74 7.86 -5.41 19.62
N LEU A 75 8.06 -6.60 19.06
CA LEU A 75 9.25 -7.41 19.33
C LEU A 75 10.51 -6.69 18.83
N PHE A 76 10.44 -6.08 17.65
CA PHE A 76 11.55 -5.33 17.08
C PHE A 76 11.89 -4.08 17.91
N ASP A 77 10.87 -3.33 18.34
CA ASP A 77 11.04 -2.18 19.23
C ASP A 77 11.66 -2.60 20.57
N GLN A 78 11.29 -3.78 21.10
CA GLN A 78 11.95 -4.37 22.28
C GLN A 78 13.42 -4.72 22.02
N VAL A 79 13.74 -5.29 20.86
CA VAL A 79 15.12 -5.60 20.47
C VAL A 79 15.95 -4.32 20.36
N ILE A 80 15.43 -3.25 19.74
CA ILE A 80 16.10 -1.94 19.72
C ILE A 80 16.29 -1.42 21.15
N ALA A 81 15.24 -1.42 21.96
CA ALA A 81 15.27 -0.86 23.31
C ALA A 81 16.22 -1.60 24.26
N GLN A 82 16.44 -2.90 24.06
CA GLN A 82 17.35 -3.72 24.86
C GLN A 82 18.76 -3.80 24.27
N SER A 83 18.97 -3.30 23.04
CA SER A 83 20.24 -3.35 22.36
C SER A 83 21.26 -2.42 23.01
N THR A 84 22.46 -2.93 23.28
CA THR A 84 23.61 -2.09 23.65
C THR A 84 24.29 -1.44 22.45
N CYS A 85 23.91 -1.86 21.23
CA CYS A 85 24.43 -1.32 19.99
C CYS A 85 23.78 0.03 19.63
N LEU A 86 22.55 0.28 20.09
CA LEU A 86 21.76 1.44 19.68
C LEU A 86 21.38 2.31 20.87
N ARG A 87 21.37 3.63 20.64
CA ARG A 87 20.64 4.59 21.49
C ARG A 87 19.80 5.51 20.61
N ALA A 88 18.87 6.24 21.21
CA ALA A 88 18.24 7.37 20.51
C ALA A 88 19.33 8.37 20.10
N ALA A 89 19.32 8.78 18.84
CA ALA A 89 20.19 9.85 18.36
C ALA A 89 19.75 11.19 18.94
N THR A 90 20.71 12.06 19.23
CA THR A 90 20.44 13.47 19.54
C THR A 90 20.61 14.31 18.28
N VAL A 91 20.13 15.55 18.34
CA VAL A 91 20.30 16.49 17.21
C VAL A 91 21.78 16.80 16.98
N GLU A 92 22.61 16.77 18.02
CA GLU A 92 24.06 16.97 17.92
C GLU A 92 24.74 15.85 17.11
N ASP A 93 24.35 14.59 17.31
CA ASP A 93 24.88 13.46 16.52
C ASP A 93 24.61 13.64 15.04
N TYR A 94 23.39 14.10 14.70
CA TYR A 94 23.01 14.37 13.32
C TYR A 94 23.67 15.63 12.77
N ASN A 95 23.81 16.68 13.58
CA ASN A 95 24.46 17.93 13.19
C ASN A 95 25.95 17.74 12.89
N GLU A 96 26.63 16.81 13.57
CA GLU A 96 28.01 16.44 13.22
C GLU A 96 28.08 15.91 11.79
N TRP A 97 27.22 14.93 11.47
CA TRP A 97 27.13 14.37 10.12
C TRP A 97 26.69 15.39 9.07
N LEU A 98 25.65 16.18 9.37
CA LEU A 98 25.08 17.17 8.45
C LEU A 98 26.07 18.30 8.16
N SER A 99 26.83 18.74 9.17
CA SER A 99 27.87 19.77 8.98
C SER A 99 28.94 19.30 7.99
N ASP A 100 29.47 18.09 8.19
CA ASP A 100 30.43 17.48 7.28
C ASP A 100 29.81 17.33 5.87
N TRP A 101 28.56 16.85 5.79
CA TRP A 101 27.85 16.67 4.52
C TRP A 101 27.79 17.98 3.72
N LEU A 102 27.38 19.07 4.37
CA LEU A 102 27.30 20.39 3.75
C LEU A 102 28.69 20.92 3.36
N GLN A 103 29.73 20.68 4.15
CA GLN A 103 31.09 21.09 3.81
C GLN A 103 31.60 20.41 2.52
N THR A 104 31.13 19.21 2.18
CA THR A 104 31.50 18.55 0.91
C THR A 104 30.92 19.21 -0.35
N GLY A 105 30.06 20.22 -0.21
CA GLY A 105 29.36 20.84 -1.34
C GLY A 105 28.00 20.21 -1.66
N LYS A 106 27.60 19.17 -0.93
CA LYS A 106 26.30 18.52 -1.12
C LYS A 106 25.18 19.33 -0.45
N SER A 107 23.97 19.16 -0.96
CA SER A 107 22.80 19.95 -0.56
C SER A 107 21.84 19.17 0.33
N ILE A 108 21.02 19.93 1.05
CA ILE A 108 19.83 19.43 1.76
C ILE A 108 18.74 19.17 0.71
N THR A 109 17.97 18.11 0.88
CA THR A 109 16.97 17.70 -0.13
C THR A 109 15.53 17.72 0.40
N SER A 110 15.34 17.94 1.70
CA SER A 110 14.02 18.16 2.30
C SER A 110 14.12 19.06 3.53
N TYR A 111 13.12 19.93 3.72
CA TYR A 111 13.05 20.81 4.88
C TYR A 111 11.77 20.51 5.68
N SER A 112 11.95 20.14 6.93
CA SER A 112 10.88 19.82 7.88
C SER A 112 10.69 20.97 8.88
N ALA A 113 9.42 21.33 9.13
CA ALA A 113 9.06 22.25 10.21
C ALA A 113 9.11 21.59 11.59
N ASN A 114 9.15 20.26 11.65
CA ASN A 114 9.27 19.51 12.90
C ASN A 114 10.73 19.48 13.37
N PRO A 115 10.97 19.42 14.70
CA PRO A 115 12.30 19.23 15.25
C PRO A 115 12.82 17.81 14.98
N PHE A 116 14.13 17.62 15.07
CA PHE A 116 14.80 16.33 14.89
C PHE A 116 14.23 15.26 15.81
N SER A 117 13.86 15.62 17.05
CA SER A 117 13.27 14.70 18.04
C SER A 117 11.92 14.11 17.63
N ALA A 118 11.25 14.67 16.62
CA ALA A 118 10.03 14.10 16.06
C ALA A 118 10.32 12.86 15.17
N TRP A 119 11.59 12.63 14.80
CA TRP A 119 12.01 11.47 14.03
C TRP A 119 12.62 10.41 14.93
N GLN A 120 12.28 9.15 14.65
CA GLN A 120 12.87 7.99 15.32
C GLN A 120 14.21 7.64 14.65
N VAL A 121 15.26 8.36 15.05
CA VAL A 121 16.64 8.16 14.56
C VAL A 121 17.47 7.46 15.63
N HIS A 122 18.26 6.47 15.22
CA HIS A 122 19.07 5.64 16.09
C HIS A 122 20.56 5.90 15.88
N TYR A 123 21.28 6.23 16.94
CA TYR A 123 22.72 6.34 16.90
C TYR A 123 23.36 5.00 17.25
N VAL A 124 24.30 4.55 16.42
CA VAL A 124 24.97 3.25 16.55
C VAL A 124 26.20 3.41 17.44
N GLN A 125 26.11 2.95 18.69
CA GLN A 125 27.18 3.06 19.68
C GLN A 125 28.33 2.08 19.42
N ASP A 126 27.98 0.83 19.11
CA ASP A 126 28.95 -0.24 18.87
C ASP A 126 28.38 -1.19 17.80
N PRO A 127 28.65 -0.95 16.50
CA PRO A 127 28.10 -1.72 15.40
C PRO A 127 28.57 -3.19 15.40
N ASP A 128 29.71 -3.51 16.04
CA ASP A 128 30.22 -4.89 16.12
C ASP A 128 29.38 -5.76 17.07
N THR A 129 28.67 -5.14 18.02
CA THR A 129 27.72 -5.82 18.91
C THR A 129 26.34 -6.00 18.27
N TRP A 130 26.13 -5.49 17.06
CA TRP A 130 24.87 -5.67 16.35
C TRP A 130 24.70 -7.14 15.94
N VAL A 131 23.63 -7.75 16.45
CA VAL A 131 23.22 -9.08 15.99
C VAL A 131 22.59 -8.89 14.61
N SER A 132 23.38 -9.13 13.55
CA SER A 132 22.95 -8.92 12.17
C SER A 132 21.62 -9.62 11.88
N LEU A 133 20.58 -8.81 11.70
CA LEU A 133 19.25 -9.21 11.27
C LEU A 133 19.20 -9.27 9.74
N SER A 134 20.14 -10.02 9.15
CA SER A 134 20.21 -10.18 7.70
C SER A 134 19.01 -10.96 7.16
N HIS A 135 18.61 -10.63 5.93
CA HIS A 135 17.50 -11.18 5.15
C HIS A 135 17.64 -12.69 4.80
N ASP A 136 18.52 -13.43 5.48
CA ASP A 136 18.58 -14.89 5.39
C ASP A 136 17.61 -15.44 6.44
N SER A 137 16.43 -15.87 5.99
CA SER A 137 15.32 -16.48 6.76
C SER A 137 15.71 -17.72 7.59
N ARG A 138 17.01 -18.03 7.67
CA ARG A 138 17.61 -19.17 8.35
C ARG A 138 18.31 -18.81 9.68
N TYR A 139 18.56 -17.52 9.97
CA TYR A 139 19.49 -17.14 11.05
C TYR A 139 19.15 -15.90 11.92
N GLY A 140 18.01 -15.20 11.78
CA GLY A 140 17.66 -14.09 12.69
C GLY A 140 16.24 -13.51 12.50
N THR A 141 15.81 -12.64 13.43
CA THR A 141 14.57 -11.86 13.33
C THR A 141 14.77 -10.80 12.25
N SER A 142 14.15 -10.90 11.08
CA SER A 142 14.27 -9.86 10.05
C SER A 142 13.62 -8.55 10.51
N PHE A 143 14.04 -7.42 9.92
CA PHE A 143 13.26 -6.18 10.02
C PHE A 143 11.82 -6.47 9.56
N PRO A 144 10.78 -5.91 10.22
CA PRO A 144 9.41 -6.03 9.75
C PRO A 144 9.31 -5.52 8.30
N GLU A 145 8.59 -6.25 7.44
CA GLU A 145 8.41 -5.85 6.05
C GLU A 145 7.82 -4.44 5.98
N GLY A 146 8.41 -3.55 5.18
CA GLY A 146 7.96 -2.16 5.09
C GLY A 146 8.41 -1.24 6.25
N SER A 147 9.17 -1.74 7.24
CA SER A 147 9.77 -0.88 8.27
C SER A 147 10.77 0.12 7.69
N ARG A 148 10.83 1.31 8.32
CA ARG A 148 11.70 2.43 7.94
C ARG A 148 12.42 2.95 9.18
N TYR A 149 13.61 2.44 9.46
CA TYR A 149 14.47 2.94 10.52
C TYR A 149 15.62 3.77 9.94
N VAL A 150 16.07 4.74 10.72
CA VAL A 150 17.15 5.65 10.33
C VAL A 150 18.29 5.50 11.32
N PHE A 151 19.49 5.20 10.83
CA PHE A 151 20.68 4.95 11.63
C PHE A 151 21.75 6.00 11.36
N ILE A 152 22.47 6.41 12.41
CA ILE A 152 23.70 7.20 12.33
C ILE A 152 24.85 6.33 12.81
N ILE A 153 25.74 5.94 11.90
CA ILE A 153 27.00 5.25 12.24
C ILE A 153 28.06 6.31 12.47
N PRO A 154 28.68 6.38 13.66
CA PRO A 154 29.60 7.46 13.97
C PRO A 154 30.92 7.35 13.23
N LYS A 155 31.57 8.50 13.05
CA LYS A 155 32.77 8.71 12.22
C LYS A 155 33.95 7.79 12.54
N GLN A 156 34.00 7.25 13.76
CA GLN A 156 35.02 6.29 14.19
C GLN A 156 34.91 4.91 13.51
N TYR A 157 33.78 4.61 12.86
CA TYR A 157 33.54 3.38 12.11
C TYR A 157 33.37 3.70 10.62
N ASP A 158 33.92 2.86 9.74
CA ASP A 158 33.59 2.93 8.32
C ASP A 158 32.20 2.33 8.09
N CYS A 159 31.22 3.17 7.76
CA CYS A 159 29.85 2.74 7.58
C CYS A 159 29.68 1.68 6.48
N GLN A 160 30.58 1.61 5.48
CA GLN A 160 30.50 0.61 4.41
C GLN A 160 30.59 -0.82 4.94
N ASP A 161 31.37 -1.05 5.99
CA ASP A 161 31.54 -2.37 6.61
C ASP A 161 30.24 -2.88 7.24
N TYR A 162 29.29 -1.99 7.53
CA TYR A 162 28.06 -2.28 8.26
C TYR A 162 26.78 -2.09 7.44
N LEU A 163 26.87 -1.66 6.18
CA LEU A 163 25.68 -1.44 5.34
C LEU A 163 24.84 -2.70 5.17
N SER A 164 25.44 -3.88 5.03
CA SER A 164 24.68 -5.13 4.93
C SER A 164 23.85 -5.48 6.17
N ALA A 165 24.14 -4.84 7.32
CA ALA A 165 23.48 -5.10 8.58
C ALA A 165 22.44 -4.04 8.96
N PHE A 166 22.64 -2.78 8.58
CA PHE A 166 21.75 -1.66 8.90
C PHE A 166 20.97 -1.12 7.70
N CYS A 167 21.54 -1.21 6.50
CA CYS A 167 20.95 -0.76 5.24
C CYS A 167 20.21 -1.93 4.56
N VAL A 168 19.13 -2.38 5.20
CA VAL A 168 18.26 -3.45 4.72
C VAL A 168 16.81 -2.95 4.65
N GLU A 169 15.97 -3.58 3.83
CA GLU A 169 14.60 -3.10 3.56
C GLU A 169 14.56 -1.62 3.17
N ASN A 170 13.70 -0.82 3.82
CA ASN A 170 13.57 0.62 3.61
C ASN A 170 14.36 1.43 4.66
N ASN A 171 15.38 0.82 5.29
CA ASN A 171 16.21 1.54 6.26
C ASN A 171 17.22 2.45 5.58
N VAL A 172 17.63 3.47 6.32
CA VAL A 172 18.60 4.47 5.90
C VAL A 172 19.76 4.53 6.87
N VAL A 173 20.95 4.71 6.32
CA VAL A 173 22.18 4.91 7.09
C VAL A 173 22.82 6.24 6.71
N TYR A 174 22.97 7.11 7.69
CA TYR A 174 23.90 8.23 7.68
C TYR A 174 25.20 7.76 8.34
N GLY A 175 26.35 8.10 7.77
CA GLY A 175 27.63 7.76 8.38
C GLY A 175 28.81 8.28 7.56
N TRP A 176 30.01 7.80 7.88
CA TRP A 176 31.23 8.17 7.19
C TRP A 176 31.91 6.94 6.59
N SER A 177 32.48 7.10 5.41
CA SER A 177 33.38 6.11 4.81
C SER A 177 34.64 6.84 4.35
N ASN A 178 35.81 6.35 4.74
CA ASN A 178 37.08 7.06 4.52
C ASN A 178 37.04 8.54 4.96
N ASN A 179 36.42 8.84 6.10
CA ASN A 179 36.15 10.19 6.62
C ASN A 179 35.23 11.09 5.77
N GLU A 180 34.64 10.57 4.70
CA GLU A 180 33.65 11.31 3.91
C GLU A 180 32.23 10.97 4.36
N PRO A 181 31.37 11.97 4.60
CA PRO A 181 29.98 11.76 4.97
C PRO A 181 29.19 11.18 3.79
N GLY A 182 28.47 10.10 4.07
CA GLY A 182 27.64 9.36 3.14
C GLY A 182 26.21 9.19 3.64
N PHE A 183 25.32 9.03 2.68
CA PHE A 183 23.92 8.65 2.86
C PHE A 183 23.69 7.38 2.04
N TYR A 184 23.22 6.31 2.69
CA TYR A 184 23.06 5.00 2.08
C TYR A 184 21.65 4.46 2.32
N ARG A 185 21.07 3.89 1.27
CA ARG A 185 19.78 3.22 1.28
C ARG A 185 19.86 1.95 0.44
N ASN A 186 19.14 0.91 0.83
CA ASN A 186 19.00 -0.30 0.02
C ASN A 186 17.69 -0.20 -0.75
N GLY A 187 17.76 -0.32 -2.08
CA GLY A 187 16.63 -0.12 -2.97
C GLY A 187 16.42 -1.34 -3.85
N TYR A 188 15.45 -2.18 -3.48
CA TYR A 188 14.70 -2.92 -4.51
C TYR A 188 13.65 -1.98 -5.10
N PRO A 189 13.38 -2.02 -6.42
CA PRO A 189 13.07 -0.84 -7.18
C PRO A 189 11.57 -0.71 -7.44
N TYR A 190 10.76 -0.46 -6.41
CA TYR A 190 9.40 0.01 -6.63
C TYR A 190 9.04 1.02 -5.55
N ASP A 191 8.93 2.27 -5.97
CA ASP A 191 8.32 3.40 -5.28
C ASP A 191 8.72 3.61 -3.83
N ARG A 192 9.66 4.56 -3.61
CA ARG A 192 9.61 5.48 -2.47
C ARG A 192 10.68 6.58 -2.60
N ASP A 193 10.25 7.70 -3.17
CA ASP A 193 10.91 9.00 -3.15
C ASP A 193 10.82 9.66 -1.74
N ASP A 194 11.01 8.92 -0.64
CA ASP A 194 10.60 9.43 0.68
C ASP A 194 11.72 9.68 1.68
N LEU A 195 12.97 9.35 1.37
CA LEU A 195 14.08 9.58 2.31
C LEU A 195 15.17 10.40 1.64
N TYR A 196 15.10 11.68 1.99
CA TYR A 196 15.99 12.78 1.63
C TYR A 196 17.03 12.96 2.74
N VAL A 197 17.96 13.88 2.54
CA VAL A 197 18.76 14.48 3.62
C VAL A 197 17.91 15.60 4.24
N PRO A 198 17.26 15.39 5.40
CA PRO A 198 16.34 16.38 5.98
C PRO A 198 17.09 17.45 6.77
N ALA A 199 16.65 18.69 6.62
CA ALA A 199 16.84 19.74 7.60
C ALA A 199 15.62 19.78 8.52
N PHE A 200 15.83 19.86 9.82
CA PHE A 200 14.78 20.05 10.82
C PHE A 200 14.73 21.50 11.28
N SER A 201 13.76 21.82 12.14
CA SER A 201 13.64 23.17 12.72
C SER A 201 14.75 23.53 13.70
N ASP A 202 15.54 22.55 14.16
CA ASP A 202 16.56 22.67 15.21
C ASP A 202 17.96 22.16 14.78
N THR A 203 18.16 21.85 13.49
CA THR A 203 19.46 21.44 12.96
C THR A 203 20.38 22.61 12.59
N VAL A 204 21.66 22.31 12.39
CA VAL A 204 22.74 23.28 12.16
C VAL A 204 22.50 24.20 10.95
N ASP A 205 21.80 23.72 9.91
CA ASP A 205 21.43 24.51 8.74
C ASP A 205 20.56 25.72 9.10
N GLN A 206 19.74 25.62 10.16
CA GLN A 206 18.92 26.73 10.63
C GLN A 206 19.78 27.85 11.19
N GLN A 207 20.83 27.49 11.93
CA GLN A 207 21.79 28.45 12.45
C GLN A 207 22.59 29.10 11.31
N MET A 208 22.99 28.30 10.30
CA MET A 208 23.63 28.80 9.08
C MET A 208 22.73 29.82 8.36
N CYS A 209 21.45 29.48 8.16
CA CYS A 209 20.47 30.38 7.55
C CYS A 209 20.25 31.66 8.35
N GLN A 210 20.19 31.57 9.69
CA GLN A 210 20.00 32.74 10.55
C GLN A 210 21.20 33.69 10.51
N ARG A 211 22.43 33.15 10.54
CA ARG A 211 23.64 33.95 10.37
C ARG A 211 23.66 34.63 9.00
N ALA A 212 23.28 33.89 7.96
CA ALA A 212 23.23 34.43 6.62
C ALA A 212 22.20 35.57 6.48
N GLN A 213 20.98 35.35 6.98
CA GLN A 213 19.94 36.36 6.99
C GLN A 213 20.36 37.61 7.79
N SER A 214 20.96 37.44 8.97
CA SER A 214 21.41 38.55 9.80
C SER A 214 22.50 39.37 9.12
N ALA A 215 23.44 38.71 8.43
CA ALA A 215 24.48 39.39 7.67
C ALA A 215 23.92 40.17 6.47
N LEU A 216 22.91 39.61 5.78
CA LEU A 216 22.21 40.28 4.69
C LEU A 216 21.39 41.50 5.19
N ASP A 217 20.69 41.37 6.32
CA ASP A 217 19.87 42.44 6.89
C ASP A 217 20.70 43.63 7.42
N HIS A 218 21.94 43.37 7.85
CA HIS A 218 22.86 44.40 8.33
C HIS A 218 23.75 45.00 7.24
N CYS A 219 23.62 44.54 5.98
CA CYS A 219 24.40 45.05 4.88
C CYS A 219 23.76 46.32 4.30
N VAL A 220 24.55 47.39 4.16
CA VAL A 220 24.10 48.64 3.51
C VAL A 220 24.04 48.42 1.99
N GLU A 221 23.08 49.05 1.31
CA GLU A 221 22.97 48.97 -0.16
C GLU A 221 24.32 49.26 -0.85
N GLY A 222 24.86 48.25 -1.55
CA GLY A 222 26.10 48.35 -2.32
C GLY A 222 27.35 47.78 -1.66
N GLU A 223 27.27 47.32 -0.41
CA GLU A 223 28.34 46.57 0.25
C GLU A 223 28.18 45.05 0.04
N CYS A 224 29.29 44.32 0.02
CA CYS A 224 29.27 42.86 0.02
C CYS A 224 29.32 42.41 1.48
N PRO A 225 28.29 41.73 2.01
CA PRO A 225 28.31 41.29 3.41
C PRO A 225 29.45 40.30 3.61
N GLU A 226 30.25 40.52 4.65
CA GLU A 226 31.26 39.57 5.08
C GLU A 226 30.54 38.37 5.71
N MET A 227 30.42 37.30 4.93
CA MET A 227 29.60 36.16 5.27
C MET A 227 30.28 34.86 4.86
N ASP A 228 30.12 33.83 5.68
CA ASP A 228 30.62 32.50 5.37
C ASP A 228 29.95 31.96 4.09
N ALA A 229 30.76 31.44 3.17
CA ALA A 229 30.28 30.98 1.87
C ALA A 229 29.35 29.76 1.99
N LEU A 230 29.55 28.91 3.01
CA LEU A 230 28.67 27.79 3.28
C LEU A 230 27.32 28.27 3.81
N ASP A 231 27.33 29.23 4.74
CA ASP A 231 26.10 29.84 5.27
C ASP A 231 25.25 30.46 4.15
N LEU A 232 25.88 31.22 3.25
CA LEU A 232 25.21 31.81 2.09
C LEU A 232 24.61 30.73 1.16
N ARG A 233 25.36 29.67 0.86
CA ARG A 233 24.90 28.59 -0.03
C ARG A 233 23.68 27.89 0.56
N VAL A 234 23.75 27.49 1.83
CA VAL A 234 22.67 26.79 2.53
C VAL A 234 21.41 27.66 2.59
N PHE A 235 21.57 28.97 2.83
CA PHE A 235 20.46 29.92 2.80
C PHE A 235 19.79 30.01 1.42
N GLN A 236 20.58 30.15 0.35
CA GLN A 236 20.06 30.23 -1.02
C GLN A 236 19.35 28.94 -1.46
N GLU A 237 19.92 27.78 -1.14
CA GLU A 237 19.30 26.46 -1.41
C GLU A 237 17.94 26.34 -0.71
N LYS A 238 17.86 26.73 0.56
CA LYS A 238 16.62 26.72 1.33
C LYS A 238 15.57 27.67 0.74
N ASP A 239 15.95 28.89 0.40
CA ASP A 239 15.01 29.86 -0.19
C ASP A 239 14.47 29.37 -1.56
N ALA A 240 15.34 28.81 -2.40
CA ALA A 240 14.94 28.23 -3.68
C ALA A 240 13.93 27.08 -3.50
N TYR A 241 14.23 26.14 -2.59
CA TYR A 241 13.31 25.04 -2.24
C TYR A 241 11.96 25.56 -1.73
N MET A 242 11.96 26.52 -0.81
CA MET A 242 10.72 27.06 -0.25
C MET A 242 9.88 27.81 -1.29
N ARG A 243 10.50 28.45 -2.29
CA ARG A 243 9.79 29.06 -3.43
C ARG A 243 9.11 28.01 -4.30
N GLU A 244 9.83 26.94 -4.65
CA GLU A 244 9.27 25.83 -5.43
C GLU A 244 8.08 25.17 -4.71
N GLN A 245 8.21 24.89 -3.40
CA GLN A 245 7.11 24.30 -2.62
C GLN A 245 5.86 25.19 -2.59
N ARG A 246 6.00 26.51 -2.49
CA ARG A 246 4.86 27.44 -2.57
C ARG A 246 4.18 27.39 -3.92
N GLU A 247 4.95 27.29 -5.00
CA GLU A 247 4.41 27.19 -6.36
C GLU A 247 3.66 25.87 -6.58
N VAL A 248 4.25 24.73 -6.18
CA VAL A 248 3.61 23.41 -6.25
C VAL A 248 2.31 23.40 -5.44
N LEU A 249 2.33 23.92 -4.21
CA LEU A 249 1.13 24.01 -3.37
C LEU A 249 0.04 24.89 -4.02
N ALA A 250 0.42 26.01 -4.64
CA ALA A 250 -0.51 26.89 -5.35
C ALA A 250 -1.15 26.17 -6.55
N ARG A 251 -0.36 25.44 -7.35
CA ARG A 251 -0.86 24.62 -8.47
C ARG A 251 -1.82 23.54 -7.99
N HIS A 252 -1.48 22.81 -6.92
CA HIS A 252 -2.35 21.78 -6.35
C HIS A 252 -3.66 22.35 -5.79
N LYS A 253 -3.65 23.55 -5.21
CA LYS A 253 -4.87 24.24 -4.77
C LYS A 253 -5.74 24.66 -5.95
N ALA A 254 -5.13 25.20 -7.01
CA ALA A 254 -5.85 25.59 -8.22
C ALA A 254 -6.49 24.37 -8.93
N GLN A 255 -5.76 23.26 -9.03
CA GLN A 255 -6.29 22.03 -9.60
C GLN A 255 -7.50 21.50 -8.79
N ARG A 256 -7.36 21.40 -7.46
CA ARG A 256 -8.47 20.96 -6.60
C ARG A 256 -9.70 21.85 -6.72
N ALA A 257 -9.52 23.17 -6.76
CA ALA A 257 -10.63 24.10 -6.97
C ALA A 257 -11.33 23.88 -8.32
N THR A 258 -10.57 23.53 -9.37
CA THR A 258 -11.11 23.20 -10.70
C THR A 258 -11.89 21.90 -10.66
N ASP A 259 -11.32 20.85 -10.07
CA ASP A 259 -11.97 19.54 -9.93
C ASP A 259 -13.26 19.63 -9.09
N ASP A 260 -13.26 20.45 -8.03
CA ASP A 260 -14.44 20.67 -7.19
C ASP A 260 -15.53 21.45 -7.94
N LEU A 261 -15.16 22.42 -8.79
CA LEU A 261 -16.11 23.13 -9.64
C LEU A 261 -16.71 22.23 -10.72
N GLU A 262 -15.90 21.39 -11.37
CA GLU A 262 -16.40 20.37 -12.31
C GLU A 262 -17.34 19.38 -11.62
N ARG A 263 -16.99 18.92 -10.41
CA ARG A 263 -17.85 18.02 -9.63
C ARG A 263 -19.18 18.69 -9.27
N ALA A 264 -19.15 19.95 -8.85
CA ALA A 264 -20.36 20.71 -8.54
C ALA A 264 -21.26 20.91 -9.77
N GLN A 265 -20.67 21.22 -10.94
CA GLN A 265 -21.41 21.32 -12.21
C GLN A 265 -22.05 19.99 -12.60
N ARG A 266 -21.32 18.87 -12.51
CA ARG A 266 -21.88 17.53 -12.78
C ARG A 266 -23.00 17.17 -11.81
N LYS A 267 -22.88 17.58 -10.54
CA LYS A 267 -23.94 17.35 -9.55
C LYS A 267 -25.21 18.14 -9.89
N MET A 268 -25.06 19.43 -10.24
CA MET A 268 -26.18 20.27 -10.66
C MET A 268 -26.89 19.71 -11.89
N LEU A 269 -26.14 19.28 -12.91
CA LEU A 269 -26.71 18.66 -14.11
C LEU A 269 -27.47 17.37 -13.77
N ALA A 270 -26.91 16.52 -12.91
CA ALA A 270 -27.59 15.30 -12.49
C ALA A 270 -28.86 15.56 -11.67
N GLU A 271 -28.84 16.55 -10.77
CA GLU A 271 -30.03 16.97 -10.01
C GLU A 271 -31.12 17.52 -10.96
N GLN A 272 -30.72 18.25 -12.01
CA GLN A 272 -31.65 18.72 -13.05
C GLN A 272 -32.24 17.56 -13.87
N GLU A 273 -31.43 16.56 -14.24
CA GLU A 273 -31.91 15.35 -14.94
C GLU A 273 -32.88 14.54 -14.09
N GLU A 274 -32.60 14.37 -12.80
CA GLU A 274 -33.48 13.67 -11.85
C GLU A 274 -34.82 14.39 -11.69
N GLN A 275 -34.81 15.73 -11.58
CA GLN A 275 -36.05 16.53 -11.53
C GLN A 275 -36.88 16.39 -12.82
N LEU A 276 -36.24 16.39 -13.99
CA LEU A 276 -36.94 16.19 -15.26
C LEU A 276 -37.51 14.77 -15.39
N GLU A 277 -36.79 13.76 -14.88
CA GLU A 277 -37.28 12.39 -14.79
C GLU A 277 -38.51 12.28 -13.88
N GLU A 278 -38.43 12.82 -12.67
CA GLU A 278 -39.56 12.84 -11.73
C GLU A 278 -40.78 13.57 -12.31
N GLN A 279 -40.56 14.71 -12.96
CA GLN A 279 -41.63 15.46 -13.62
C GLN A 279 -42.28 14.65 -14.75
N THR A 280 -41.49 13.89 -15.52
CA THR A 280 -42.03 13.11 -16.64
C THR A 280 -42.77 11.86 -16.16
N LEU A 281 -42.27 11.20 -15.10
CA LEU A 281 -42.87 9.99 -14.54
C LEU A 281 -44.05 10.25 -13.60
N SER A 282 -44.22 11.47 -13.09
CA SER A 282 -45.38 11.88 -12.30
C SER A 282 -46.61 12.22 -13.14
N ASP A 283 -46.45 12.42 -14.45
CA ASP A 283 -47.55 12.62 -15.39
C ASP A 283 -48.22 11.28 -15.73
N THR A 284 -49.33 11.01 -15.05
CA THR A 284 -50.07 9.75 -15.18
C THR A 284 -50.73 9.55 -16.54
N ASP A 285 -50.77 10.57 -17.40
CA ASP A 285 -51.26 10.41 -18.77
C ASP A 285 -50.18 9.81 -19.70
N ARG A 286 -48.90 9.83 -19.27
CA ARG A 286 -47.77 9.27 -20.03
C ARG A 286 -47.37 7.89 -19.54
N ALA A 287 -47.17 7.76 -18.23
CA ALA A 287 -46.81 6.50 -17.59
C ALA A 287 -47.27 6.52 -16.13
N ARG A 288 -47.42 5.34 -15.54
CA ARG A 288 -47.71 5.20 -14.11
C ARG A 288 -46.95 4.03 -13.51
N PRO A 289 -46.82 3.94 -12.18
CA PRO A 289 -46.34 2.73 -11.54
C PRO A 289 -47.08 1.49 -12.06
N ALA A 290 -46.31 0.51 -12.51
CA ALA A 290 -46.84 -0.75 -12.99
C ALA A 290 -47.43 -1.53 -11.82
N THR A 291 -48.56 -2.17 -12.07
CA THR A 291 -49.11 -3.17 -11.15
C THR A 291 -48.43 -4.51 -11.36
N ARG A 292 -48.42 -5.34 -10.32
CA ARG A 292 -47.94 -6.72 -10.41
C ARG A 292 -48.64 -7.49 -11.53
N ASP A 293 -49.96 -7.30 -11.69
CA ASP A 293 -50.74 -8.05 -12.68
C ASP A 293 -50.34 -7.71 -14.13
N GLU A 294 -49.85 -6.49 -14.39
CA GLU A 294 -49.32 -6.08 -15.69
C GLU A 294 -47.98 -6.73 -15.99
N TYR A 295 -47.08 -6.77 -14.99
CA TYR A 295 -45.83 -7.49 -15.11
C TYR A 295 -46.05 -9.00 -15.25
N ASP A 296 -46.97 -9.57 -14.47
CA ASP A 296 -47.32 -10.99 -14.53
C ASP A 296 -47.86 -11.39 -15.89
N ARG A 297 -48.65 -10.53 -16.55
CA ARG A 297 -49.14 -10.80 -17.91
C ARG A 297 -47.98 -10.95 -18.90
N TRP A 298 -47.01 -10.04 -18.84
CA TRP A 298 -45.81 -10.10 -19.68
C TRP A 298 -44.93 -11.32 -19.32
N LEU A 299 -44.70 -11.54 -18.03
CA LEU A 299 -43.85 -12.63 -17.53
C LEU A 299 -44.45 -14.02 -17.83
N GLU A 300 -45.78 -14.17 -17.75
CA GLU A 300 -46.46 -15.40 -18.11
C GLU A 300 -46.28 -15.72 -19.60
N ALA A 301 -46.40 -14.71 -20.47
CA ALA A 301 -46.14 -14.87 -21.90
C ALA A 301 -44.66 -15.27 -22.14
N TRP A 302 -43.73 -14.61 -21.45
CA TRP A 302 -42.29 -14.88 -21.54
C TRP A 302 -41.95 -16.33 -21.20
N VAL A 303 -42.47 -16.82 -20.07
CA VAL A 303 -42.25 -18.21 -19.62
C VAL A 303 -42.95 -19.20 -20.55
N LYS A 304 -44.17 -18.91 -21.03
CA LYS A 304 -44.87 -19.77 -22.01
C LYS A 304 -44.15 -19.88 -23.35
N ALA A 305 -43.41 -18.85 -23.75
CA ALA A 305 -42.55 -18.87 -24.93
C ALA A 305 -41.29 -19.74 -24.75
N GLY A 306 -41.07 -20.30 -23.55
CA GLY A 306 -39.94 -21.16 -23.22
C GLY A 306 -38.67 -20.41 -22.82
N ASN A 307 -38.79 -19.12 -22.45
CA ASN A 307 -37.65 -18.31 -22.04
C ASN A 307 -37.38 -18.42 -20.53
N ASP A 308 -36.13 -18.23 -20.14
CA ASP A 308 -35.66 -18.31 -18.76
C ASP A 308 -35.83 -16.99 -17.97
N VAL A 309 -35.83 -17.10 -16.64
CA VAL A 309 -35.83 -16.00 -15.66
C VAL A 309 -34.45 -15.95 -14.98
N ALA A 310 -33.81 -14.79 -14.89
CA ALA A 310 -32.38 -14.66 -14.52
C ALA A 310 -32.15 -14.89 -13.04
N TYR A 311 -33.05 -14.34 -12.24
CA TYR A 311 -32.87 -14.17 -10.82
C TYR A 311 -34.22 -14.26 -10.12
N TYR A 312 -34.21 -14.88 -8.95
CA TYR A 312 -35.38 -15.00 -8.10
C TYR A 312 -35.14 -14.17 -6.83
N SER A 313 -35.96 -13.15 -6.64
CA SER A 313 -35.96 -12.35 -5.42
C SER A 313 -36.95 -12.91 -4.42
N ASP A 314 -36.58 -12.88 -3.13
CA ASP A 314 -37.49 -13.14 -2.02
C ASP A 314 -38.35 -11.90 -1.67
N SER A 315 -38.09 -10.76 -2.31
CA SER A 315 -38.89 -9.53 -2.18
C SER A 315 -40.16 -9.59 -3.03
N ASN A 316 -41.18 -8.80 -2.65
CA ASN A 316 -42.36 -8.57 -3.48
C ASN A 316 -42.04 -7.59 -4.62
N PHE A 317 -42.83 -7.65 -5.69
CA PHE A 317 -42.76 -6.69 -6.79
C PHE A 317 -43.05 -5.25 -6.29
N ASN A 318 -42.15 -4.31 -6.58
CA ASN A 318 -42.23 -2.90 -6.16
C ASN A 318 -42.33 -2.66 -4.63
N GLU A 319 -41.69 -3.50 -3.80
CA GLU A 319 -41.82 -3.44 -2.33
C GLU A 319 -41.21 -2.18 -1.66
N GLN A 320 -40.13 -1.61 -2.20
CA GLN A 320 -39.43 -0.46 -1.59
C GLN A 320 -39.65 0.85 -2.35
N ASP A 321 -39.58 0.82 -3.68
CA ASP A 321 -39.92 1.92 -4.59
C ASP A 321 -40.40 1.35 -5.93
N PRO A 322 -41.32 2.02 -6.67
CA PRO A 322 -41.74 1.57 -7.98
C PRO A 322 -40.62 1.82 -9.00
N ASP A 323 -39.85 0.76 -9.27
CA ASP A 323 -38.89 0.76 -10.38
C ASP A 323 -39.54 0.43 -11.71
N TYR A 324 -40.75 -0.14 -11.68
CA TYR A 324 -41.52 -0.54 -12.86
C TYR A 324 -42.63 0.45 -13.17
N PHE A 325 -42.70 0.87 -14.43
CA PHE A 325 -43.68 1.80 -14.97
C PHE A 325 -44.42 1.16 -16.14
N TYR A 326 -45.75 1.24 -16.13
CA TYR A 326 -46.59 0.88 -17.26
C TYR A 326 -46.77 2.12 -18.15
N VAL A 327 -46.40 1.99 -19.43
CA VAL A 327 -46.47 3.08 -20.41
C VAL A 327 -47.89 3.22 -20.93
N ILE A 328 -48.43 4.44 -20.92
CA ILE A 328 -49.78 4.76 -21.40
C ILE A 328 -49.70 5.40 -22.79
N ASP A 329 -48.81 6.39 -22.94
CA ASP A 329 -48.53 7.04 -24.21
C ASP A 329 -47.06 6.83 -24.58
N PRO A 330 -46.73 5.85 -25.45
CA PRO A 330 -45.36 5.56 -25.83
C PRO A 330 -44.76 6.62 -26.78
N ASP A 331 -45.60 7.46 -27.41
CA ASP A 331 -45.18 8.58 -28.26
C ASP A 331 -44.83 9.85 -27.45
N ALA A 332 -45.13 9.87 -26.15
CA ALA A 332 -44.79 10.99 -25.27
C ALA A 332 -43.27 11.16 -25.13
N ASP A 333 -42.81 12.40 -24.93
CA ASP A 333 -41.39 12.69 -24.68
C ASP A 333 -41.02 12.31 -23.24
N PHE A 334 -40.17 11.29 -23.08
CA PHE A 334 -39.63 10.85 -21.80
C PHE A 334 -38.21 11.40 -21.57
N LYS A 335 -38.00 12.05 -20.43
CA LYS A 335 -36.66 12.40 -19.92
C LYS A 335 -36.28 11.41 -18.84
N ILE A 336 -35.28 10.58 -19.08
CA ILE A 336 -34.85 9.53 -18.14
C ILE A 336 -33.38 9.78 -17.81
N SER A 337 -33.02 9.77 -16.53
CA SER A 337 -31.65 10.00 -16.09
C SER A 337 -30.79 8.74 -16.28
N ASP A 338 -29.53 8.94 -16.64
CA ASP A 338 -28.55 7.84 -16.78
C ASP A 338 -28.24 7.12 -15.46
N LYS A 339 -28.60 7.71 -14.32
CA LYS A 339 -28.30 7.17 -12.98
C LYS A 339 -29.37 6.21 -12.47
N SER A 340 -30.61 6.43 -12.86
CA SER A 340 -31.78 5.70 -12.35
C SER A 340 -31.94 4.35 -13.06
N VAL A 341 -32.29 3.31 -12.31
CA VAL A 341 -32.70 2.03 -12.88
C VAL A 341 -34.21 2.09 -13.06
N ARG A 342 -34.68 2.32 -14.28
CA ARG A 342 -36.11 2.38 -14.60
C ARG A 342 -36.51 1.26 -15.55
N ARG A 343 -37.64 0.62 -15.26
CA ARG A 343 -38.18 -0.53 -15.98
C ARG A 343 -39.51 -0.14 -16.60
N PHE A 344 -39.63 -0.17 -17.91
CA PHE A 344 -40.85 0.23 -18.62
C PHE A 344 -41.54 -0.98 -19.23
N ILE A 345 -42.85 -1.09 -19.03
CA ILE A 345 -43.71 -2.09 -19.65
C ILE A 345 -44.52 -1.39 -20.74
N ILE A 346 -44.18 -1.66 -22.00
CA ILE A 346 -44.89 -1.15 -23.18
C ILE A 346 -46.05 -2.10 -23.48
N PRO A 347 -47.32 -1.65 -23.52
CA PRO A 347 -48.49 -2.50 -23.75
C PRO A 347 -48.41 -3.36 -25.02
N GLU A 348 -49.07 -4.52 -25.01
CA GLU A 348 -49.10 -5.50 -26.13
C GLU A 348 -49.65 -4.94 -27.45
N GLU A 349 -50.46 -3.88 -27.38
CA GLU A 349 -51.02 -3.17 -28.54
C GLU A 349 -49.98 -2.35 -29.33
N TYR A 350 -48.78 -2.16 -28.79
CA TYR A 350 -47.68 -1.46 -29.44
C TYR A 350 -46.52 -2.41 -29.77
N ASP A 351 -45.90 -2.22 -30.93
CA ASP A 351 -44.61 -2.86 -31.24
C ASP A 351 -43.50 -2.15 -30.48
N CYS A 352 -42.93 -2.83 -29.49
CA CYS A 352 -41.94 -2.19 -28.61
C CYS A 352 -40.69 -1.74 -29.37
N ARG A 353 -40.39 -2.33 -30.54
CA ARG A 353 -39.20 -2.00 -31.34
C ARG A 353 -39.18 -0.53 -31.77
N ASP A 354 -40.36 0.04 -31.98
CA ASP A 354 -40.53 1.44 -32.40
C ASP A 354 -40.12 2.42 -31.29
N TYR A 355 -40.14 1.97 -30.03
CA TYR A 355 -39.94 2.83 -28.85
C TYR A 355 -38.67 2.51 -28.05
N ILE A 356 -37.86 1.54 -28.49
CA ILE A 356 -36.62 1.15 -27.79
C ILE A 356 -35.74 2.37 -27.55
N TYR A 357 -35.53 3.22 -28.55
CA TYR A 357 -34.63 4.39 -28.41
C TYR A 357 -35.21 5.50 -27.54
N THR A 358 -36.53 5.57 -27.38
CA THR A 358 -37.20 6.51 -26.47
C THR A 358 -36.92 6.15 -25.02
N PHE A 359 -37.03 4.86 -24.67
CA PHE A 359 -36.90 4.40 -23.28
C PHE A 359 -35.50 3.85 -22.92
N CYS A 360 -34.73 3.37 -23.89
CA CYS A 360 -33.34 2.92 -23.75
C CYS A 360 -32.29 4.00 -24.08
N ALA A 361 -32.66 5.28 -23.94
CA ALA A 361 -31.70 6.38 -24.06
C ALA A 361 -30.62 6.33 -22.97
N ALA A 362 -30.99 5.82 -21.78
CA ALA A 362 -30.14 5.74 -20.60
C ALA A 362 -29.56 4.32 -20.36
N PRO A 363 -28.30 4.19 -19.89
CA PRO A 363 -27.58 2.92 -19.75
C PRO A 363 -28.25 1.89 -18.85
N ARG A 364 -29.07 2.35 -17.91
CA ARG A 364 -29.63 1.55 -16.81
C ARG A 364 -31.12 1.27 -16.97
N THR A 365 -31.71 1.64 -18.10
CA THR A 365 -33.13 1.39 -18.35
C THR A 365 -33.35 0.03 -18.99
N VAL A 366 -34.56 -0.46 -18.76
CA VAL A 366 -34.98 -1.79 -19.19
C VAL A 366 -36.38 -1.69 -19.74
N VAL A 367 -36.61 -2.24 -20.92
CA VAL A 367 -37.91 -2.21 -21.59
C VAL A 367 -38.44 -3.63 -21.73
N TYR A 368 -39.65 -3.85 -21.25
CA TYR A 368 -40.45 -5.04 -21.39
C TYR A 368 -41.58 -4.72 -22.37
N GLY A 369 -41.79 -5.55 -23.39
CA GLY A 369 -42.83 -5.30 -24.37
C GLY A 369 -43.11 -6.49 -25.28
N TRP A 370 -43.74 -6.21 -26.42
CA TRP A 370 -44.12 -7.19 -27.41
C TRP A 370 -43.59 -6.80 -28.79
N ALA A 371 -43.08 -7.76 -29.54
CA ALA A 371 -42.70 -7.62 -30.94
C ALA A 371 -43.23 -8.84 -31.71
N ASP A 372 -43.96 -8.61 -32.80
CA ASP A 372 -44.62 -9.67 -33.58
C ASP A 372 -45.48 -10.62 -32.71
N ASN A 373 -46.23 -10.06 -31.74
CA ASN A 373 -47.01 -10.78 -30.72
C ASN A 373 -46.19 -11.75 -29.84
N LYS A 374 -44.88 -11.54 -29.74
CA LYS A 374 -44.00 -12.30 -28.86
C LYS A 374 -43.45 -11.38 -27.76
N PRO A 375 -43.36 -11.87 -26.51
CA PRO A 375 -42.79 -11.09 -25.43
C PRO A 375 -41.29 -10.89 -25.69
N VAL A 376 -40.84 -9.65 -25.59
CA VAL A 376 -39.44 -9.27 -25.77
C VAL A 376 -39.01 -8.32 -24.66
N TRP A 377 -37.69 -8.25 -24.49
CA TRP A 377 -37.04 -7.47 -23.46
C TRP A 377 -35.77 -6.83 -24.03
N HIS A 378 -35.57 -5.54 -23.75
CA HIS A 378 -34.47 -4.75 -24.29
C HIS A 378 -33.76 -3.92 -23.21
N THR A 379 -32.44 -3.80 -23.34
CA THR A 379 -31.59 -2.92 -22.53
C THR A 379 -30.42 -2.40 -23.38
N GLN A 380 -29.91 -1.20 -23.08
CA GLN A 380 -28.85 -0.55 -23.87
C GLN A 380 -27.47 -1.20 -23.67
N TYR A 381 -27.16 -1.75 -22.47
CA TYR A 381 -25.88 -2.40 -22.16
C TYR A 381 -26.05 -3.89 -21.86
N MET A 382 -26.16 -4.72 -22.90
CA MET A 382 -26.26 -6.19 -22.77
C MET A 382 -25.00 -6.88 -22.18
N HIS A 383 -23.87 -6.17 -22.04
CA HIS A 383 -22.57 -6.80 -21.78
C HIS A 383 -22.14 -6.87 -20.30
N ASN A 384 -22.76 -6.11 -19.38
CA ASN A 384 -22.22 -5.96 -18.02
C ASN A 384 -23.22 -6.05 -16.84
N SER A 385 -24.49 -6.40 -17.07
CA SER A 385 -25.42 -6.65 -15.97
C SER A 385 -25.47 -8.15 -15.61
N ALA A 386 -25.54 -8.45 -14.32
CA ALA A 386 -26.01 -9.75 -13.83
C ALA A 386 -27.50 -9.98 -14.17
N ASP A 387 -28.19 -8.92 -14.63
CA ASP A 387 -29.60 -8.86 -15.05
C ASP A 387 -29.80 -9.30 -16.51
N LYS A 388 -29.30 -10.47 -16.91
CA LYS A 388 -29.37 -10.93 -18.31
C LYS A 388 -30.78 -11.37 -18.76
N TYR A 389 -31.74 -11.49 -17.83
CA TYR A 389 -33.11 -11.93 -18.08
C TYR A 389 -34.06 -11.27 -17.06
N PRO A 390 -35.39 -11.25 -17.28
CA PRO A 390 -36.38 -10.78 -16.30
C PRO A 390 -36.21 -11.42 -14.92
N GLY A 391 -36.59 -10.68 -13.87
CA GLY A 391 -36.60 -11.16 -12.49
C GLY A 391 -37.92 -11.82 -12.09
N GLY A 392 -37.86 -12.92 -11.35
CA GLY A 392 -39.02 -13.51 -10.66
C GLY A 392 -39.05 -13.05 -9.22
N TYR A 393 -40.18 -12.56 -8.74
CA TYR A 393 -40.38 -12.08 -7.38
C TYR A 393 -41.18 -13.11 -6.55
N ALA A 394 -41.24 -12.91 -5.25
CA ALA A 394 -41.94 -13.84 -4.34
C ALA A 394 -43.45 -13.93 -4.65
N ASP A 395 -44.05 -12.87 -5.19
CA ASP A 395 -45.48 -12.73 -5.42
C ASP A 395 -45.90 -12.79 -6.91
N THR A 396 -44.95 -12.94 -7.84
CA THR A 396 -45.22 -12.99 -9.29
C THR A 396 -45.62 -14.39 -9.79
N VAL A 397 -46.12 -14.45 -11.02
CA VAL A 397 -46.65 -15.67 -11.67
C VAL A 397 -45.62 -16.80 -11.74
N ASP A 398 -44.34 -16.51 -11.85
CA ASP A 398 -43.28 -17.53 -11.84
C ASP A 398 -43.23 -18.29 -10.50
N ALA A 399 -43.41 -17.61 -9.36
CA ALA A 399 -43.38 -18.24 -8.05
C ALA A 399 -44.56 -19.22 -7.91
N ARG A 400 -45.74 -18.81 -8.38
CA ARG A 400 -46.94 -19.65 -8.43
C ARG A 400 -46.76 -20.87 -9.35
N LEU A 401 -46.23 -20.66 -10.55
CA LEU A 401 -45.96 -21.73 -11.52
C LEU A 401 -44.92 -22.73 -10.98
N ARG A 402 -43.85 -22.24 -10.32
CA ARG A 402 -42.85 -23.08 -9.65
C ARG A 402 -43.45 -23.89 -8.50
N GLN A 403 -44.32 -23.29 -7.70
CA GLN A 403 -45.01 -24.00 -6.62
C GLN A 403 -45.93 -25.10 -7.17
N GLN A 404 -46.69 -24.80 -8.23
CA GLN A 404 -47.53 -25.80 -8.91
C GLN A 404 -46.70 -26.93 -9.54
N ALA A 405 -45.58 -26.61 -10.19
CA ALA A 405 -44.66 -27.61 -10.74
C ALA A 405 -44.08 -28.52 -9.63
N ARG A 406 -43.67 -27.94 -8.50
CA ARG A 406 -43.20 -28.69 -7.32
C ARG A 406 -44.29 -29.60 -6.73
N LEU A 407 -45.54 -29.12 -6.69
CA LEU A 407 -46.68 -29.92 -6.22
C LEU A 407 -46.99 -31.06 -7.17
N LYS A 408 -47.00 -30.83 -8.49
CA LYS A 408 -47.15 -31.89 -9.50
C LYS A 408 -46.02 -32.92 -9.41
N TYR A 409 -44.77 -32.47 -9.24
CA TYR A 409 -43.63 -33.36 -9.05
C TYR A 409 -43.72 -34.20 -7.77
N ARG A 410 -44.25 -33.63 -6.66
CA ARG A 410 -44.48 -34.37 -5.40
C ARG A 410 -45.70 -35.30 -5.44
N GLN A 411 -46.66 -35.06 -6.33
CA GLN A 411 -47.89 -35.85 -6.48
C GLN A 411 -47.74 -37.02 -7.47
N GLY A 412 -46.55 -37.21 -8.04
CA GLY A 412 -46.15 -38.39 -8.79
C GLY A 412 -46.22 -38.24 -10.32
N GLU A 413 -45.36 -38.87 -11.13
CA GLU A 413 -44.59 -40.12 -10.88
C GLU A 413 -45.21 -41.12 -9.89
#